data_AF-A0AAD6CM36-F1
#
_entry.id   AF-A0AAD6CM36-F1
#
_cell.length_a   1.000
_cell.length_b   1.000
_cell.length_c   1.000
_cell.angle_alpha   90.00
_cell.angle_beta   90.00
_cell.angle_gamma   90.00
#
_symmetry.space_group_name_H-M   'P 1'
#
loop_
_entity.id
_entity.type
_entity.pdbx_description
1 polymer ?
#
loop_
_entity_poly.entity_id
_entity_poly.type
_entity_poly.pdbx_seq_one_letter_code
_entity_poly.pdbx_strand_id
1 'polypeptide(L)'
;MKSFLTLTALAALCNSAYCFREGTYQIGSARLEYTKVLTEVPGQEDLVFKTVTGHPGQIWDFTLTDEEDYFLVTNTLGAYIDCPALDSLCTAGEDPTSYRLEIVADNTYELVANGTGYFLRLADDNKLKLAGYGPGPEQEFILTEASEA
;
A
#
# COMPACT_ATOMS: atom_id res chain seq x y z
N MET A 1 -9.26 -40.51 45.79
CA MET A 1 -9.33 -40.11 44.37
C MET A 1 -9.38 -38.59 44.31
N LYS A 2 -8.35 -37.94 43.72
CA LYS A 2 -8.35 -36.50 43.41
C LYS A 2 -7.77 -36.38 42.00
N SER A 3 -8.64 -36.09 41.03
CA SER A 3 -8.27 -35.84 39.65
C SER A 3 -7.60 -34.48 39.55
N PHE A 4 -6.36 -34.45 39.04
CA PHE A 4 -5.75 -33.24 38.52
C PHE A 4 -5.92 -33.25 37.00
N LEU A 5 -6.79 -32.38 36.48
CA LEU A 5 -6.80 -32.02 35.07
C LEU A 5 -5.83 -30.84 34.92
N THR A 6 -4.60 -31.11 34.50
CA THR A 6 -3.72 -30.05 33.99
C THR A 6 -4.18 -29.70 32.58
N LEU A 7 -4.90 -28.58 32.43
CA LEU A 7 -5.16 -27.96 31.13
C LEU A 7 -3.83 -27.38 30.60
N THR A 8 -3.10 -28.18 29.85
CA THR A 8 -2.07 -27.70 28.93
C THR A 8 -2.67 -27.63 27.54
N ALA A 9 -3.04 -26.43 27.09
CA ALA A 9 -3.05 -26.01 25.68
C ALA A 9 -3.61 -24.58 25.59
N LEU A 10 -2.76 -23.58 25.83
CA LEU A 10 -2.96 -22.24 25.29
C LEU A 10 -1.87 -22.02 24.23
N ALA A 11 -1.91 -22.81 23.17
CA ALA A 11 -1.05 -22.65 22.00
C ALA A 11 -1.97 -22.49 20.78
N ALA A 12 -1.66 -21.50 19.96
CA ALA A 12 -2.24 -21.19 18.66
C ALA A 12 -3.61 -20.46 18.66
N LEU A 13 -3.60 -19.18 19.05
CA LEU A 13 -4.55 -18.18 18.53
C LEU A 13 -3.79 -16.95 18.00
N CYS A 14 -2.68 -17.14 17.30
CA CYS A 14 -2.14 -16.10 16.40
C CYS A 14 -2.49 -16.54 14.99
N ASN A 15 -3.72 -16.23 14.58
CA ASN A 15 -4.22 -16.43 13.23
C ASN A 15 -3.59 -15.33 12.34
N SER A 16 -2.29 -15.42 12.05
CA SER A 16 -1.50 -14.41 11.32
C SER A 16 -1.79 -14.40 9.81
N ALA A 17 -3.01 -14.71 9.39
CA ALA A 17 -3.40 -14.77 7.99
C ALA A 17 -3.73 -13.39 7.38
N TYR A 18 -3.70 -12.31 8.16
CA TYR A 18 -4.19 -10.99 7.74
C TYR A 18 -3.27 -9.80 8.06
N CYS A 19 -2.08 -10.03 8.61
CA CYS A 19 -1.10 -8.94 8.73
C CYS A 19 -0.38 -8.80 7.39
N PHE A 20 -0.55 -7.65 6.73
CA PHE A 20 0.32 -7.25 5.63
C PHE A 20 1.77 -7.26 6.13
N ARG A 21 2.70 -7.70 5.27
CA ARG A 21 4.11 -7.91 5.63
C ARG A 21 4.95 -6.86 4.95
N GLU A 22 6.02 -6.42 5.61
CA GLU A 22 7.07 -5.63 4.98
C GLU A 22 7.63 -6.36 3.75
N GLY A 23 8.10 -5.57 2.79
CA GLY A 23 8.73 -6.09 1.57
C GLY A 23 8.45 -5.20 0.36
N THR A 24 8.81 -5.72 -0.81
CA THR A 24 8.67 -5.01 -2.08
C THR A 24 7.44 -5.48 -2.83
N TYR A 25 6.67 -4.51 -3.31
CA TYR A 25 5.38 -4.75 -3.96
C TYR A 25 5.21 -3.88 -5.19
N GLN A 26 4.37 -4.35 -6.10
CA GLN A 26 3.72 -3.52 -7.11
C GLN A 26 2.35 -3.11 -6.59
N ILE A 27 1.98 -1.84 -6.82
CA ILE A 27 0.71 -1.27 -6.39
C ILE A 27 -0.21 -1.16 -7.60
N GLY A 28 -1.19 -2.07 -7.72
CA GLY A 28 -2.26 -2.00 -8.73
C GLY A 28 -3.50 -1.31 -8.18
N SER A 29 -4.44 -0.92 -9.06
CA SER A 29 -5.78 -0.42 -8.66
C SER A 29 -6.86 -1.41 -9.07
N ALA A 30 -7.84 -1.65 -8.21
CA ALA A 30 -8.98 -2.52 -8.50
C ALA A 30 -9.87 -2.01 -9.66
N ARG A 31 -9.81 -0.71 -9.98
CA ARG A 31 -10.54 -0.10 -11.09
C ARG A 31 -9.85 -0.28 -12.45
N LEU A 32 -8.58 -0.72 -12.48
CA LEU A 32 -7.79 -0.87 -13.71
C LEU A 32 -7.53 -2.33 -14.07
N GLU A 33 -7.03 -2.55 -15.29
CA GLU A 33 -6.50 -3.85 -15.68
C GLU A 33 -5.36 -4.27 -14.75
N TYR A 34 -5.29 -5.56 -14.39
CA TYR A 34 -4.28 -6.11 -13.47
C TYR A 34 -2.82 -5.89 -13.91
N THR A 35 -2.59 -5.54 -15.18
CA THR A 35 -1.26 -5.22 -15.70
C THR A 35 -0.82 -3.78 -15.41
N LYS A 36 -1.70 -2.93 -14.87
CA LYS A 36 -1.44 -1.52 -14.59
C LYS A 36 -1.02 -1.32 -13.13
N VAL A 37 0.19 -0.80 -12.93
CA VAL A 37 0.80 -0.59 -11.62
C VAL A 37 1.28 0.84 -11.46
N LEU A 38 1.27 1.35 -10.23
CA LEU A 38 1.75 2.68 -9.88
C LEU A 38 3.21 2.82 -10.27
N THR A 39 3.50 3.85 -11.06
CA THR A 39 4.82 4.02 -11.68
C THR A 39 5.30 5.45 -11.48
N GLU A 40 6.51 5.60 -10.96
CA GLU A 40 7.33 6.79 -11.22
C GLU A 40 7.88 6.70 -12.64
N VAL A 41 7.52 7.68 -13.48
CA VAL A 41 7.99 7.78 -14.87
C VAL A 41 9.03 8.90 -14.96
N PRO A 42 10.27 8.62 -15.40
CA PRO A 42 11.28 9.64 -15.58
C PRO A 42 10.81 10.79 -16.49
N GLY A 43 10.90 12.01 -16.01
CA GLY A 43 10.46 13.22 -16.74
C GLY A 43 8.96 13.49 -16.67
N GLN A 44 8.21 12.77 -15.84
CA GLN A 44 6.83 13.12 -15.45
C GLN A 44 6.79 13.45 -13.96
N GLU A 45 6.04 14.47 -13.60
CA GLU A 45 5.89 14.89 -12.20
C GLU A 45 4.97 13.92 -11.45
N ASP A 46 3.81 13.62 -12.03
CA ASP A 46 2.76 12.83 -11.38
C ASP A 46 3.04 11.33 -11.41
N LEU A 47 2.71 10.65 -10.31
CA LEU A 47 2.64 9.20 -10.26
C LEU A 47 1.43 8.69 -11.05
N VAL A 48 1.69 7.70 -11.90
CA VAL A 48 0.72 7.24 -12.90
C VAL A 48 0.70 5.71 -12.99
N PHE A 49 -0.48 5.14 -13.19
CA PHE A 49 -0.64 3.71 -13.40
C PHE A 49 -0.27 3.34 -14.85
N LYS A 50 0.79 2.55 -15.03
CA LYS A 50 1.31 2.11 -16.34
C LYS A 50 1.40 0.60 -16.40
N THR A 51 1.47 0.07 -17.61
CA THR A 51 1.67 -1.37 -17.81
C THR A 51 2.97 -1.80 -17.13
N VAL A 52 2.95 -2.92 -16.43
CA VAL A 52 4.11 -3.53 -15.79
C VAL A 52 5.19 -3.82 -16.84
N THR A 53 6.40 -3.33 -16.59
CA THR A 53 7.59 -3.50 -17.44
C THR A 53 8.79 -4.01 -16.65
N GLY A 54 8.70 -4.08 -15.31
CA GLY A 54 9.85 -4.35 -14.44
C GLY A 54 10.73 -3.13 -14.20
N HIS A 55 10.24 -1.92 -14.53
CA HIS A 55 10.97 -0.68 -14.27
C HIS A 55 11.12 -0.45 -12.76
N PRO A 56 12.28 0.02 -12.25
CA PRO A 56 12.50 0.26 -10.82
C PRO A 56 11.43 1.16 -10.17
N GLY A 57 10.97 2.19 -10.88
CA GLY A 57 9.88 3.06 -10.43
C GLY A 57 8.50 2.40 -10.30
N GLN A 58 8.37 1.09 -10.59
CA GLN A 58 7.15 0.28 -10.38
C GLN A 58 7.21 -0.61 -9.14
N ILE A 59 8.36 -0.65 -8.46
CA ILE A 59 8.60 -1.49 -7.29
C ILE A 59 8.68 -0.57 -6.09
N TRP A 60 7.78 -0.81 -5.13
CA TRP A 60 7.59 -0.02 -3.92
C TRP A 60 7.91 -0.88 -2.71
N ASP A 61 8.92 -0.49 -1.94
CA ASP A 61 9.27 -1.03 -0.66
C ASP A 61 8.35 -0.48 0.44
N PHE A 62 7.78 -1.39 1.21
CA PHE A 62 6.95 -1.11 2.38
C PHE A 62 7.73 -1.52 3.63
N THR A 63 8.21 -0.53 4.37
CA THR A 63 8.94 -0.72 5.63
C THR A 63 8.08 -0.23 6.80
N LEU A 64 7.90 -1.02 7.85
CA LEU A 64 7.17 -0.64 9.05
C LEU A 64 7.87 0.53 9.75
N THR A 65 7.08 1.47 10.24
CA THR A 65 7.58 2.57 11.05
C THR A 65 7.57 2.23 12.55
N ASP A 66 8.19 3.07 13.37
CA ASP A 66 8.12 2.97 14.83
C ASP A 66 6.68 3.18 15.36
N GLU A 67 5.82 3.83 14.58
CA GLU A 67 4.37 3.85 14.81
C GLU A 67 3.79 2.53 14.28
N GLU A 68 3.47 1.62 15.19
CA GLU A 68 2.85 0.33 14.87
C GLU A 68 1.65 0.54 13.91
N ASP A 69 1.53 -0.33 12.89
CA ASP A 69 0.53 -0.32 11.81
C ASP A 69 0.73 0.67 10.64
N TYR A 70 1.79 1.50 10.64
CA TYR A 70 2.13 2.36 9.50
C TYR A 70 3.35 1.86 8.73
N PHE A 71 3.30 2.02 7.41
CA PHE A 71 4.37 1.67 6.49
C PHE A 71 4.89 2.92 5.80
N LEU A 72 6.20 3.10 5.84
CA LEU A 72 6.90 4.00 4.94
C LEU A 72 6.95 3.35 3.55
N VAL A 73 6.54 4.10 2.52
CA VAL A 73 6.43 3.59 1.15
C VAL A 73 7.42 4.33 0.25
N THR A 74 8.46 3.63 -0.18
CA THR A 74 9.53 4.16 -1.05
C THR A 74 9.67 3.30 -2.27
N ASN A 75 9.82 3.88 -3.47
CA ASN A 75 10.20 3.07 -4.62
C ASN A 75 11.70 2.75 -4.63
N THR A 76 12.11 1.83 -5.50
CA THR A 76 13.52 1.43 -5.62
C THR A 76 14.45 2.52 -6.21
N LEU A 77 13.88 3.64 -6.68
CA LEU A 77 14.64 4.84 -7.06
C LEU A 77 14.89 5.78 -5.85
N GLY A 78 14.29 5.49 -4.70
CA GLY A 78 14.44 6.24 -3.45
C GLY A 78 13.38 7.34 -3.24
N ALA A 79 12.35 7.40 -4.08
CA ALA A 79 11.29 8.40 -3.96
C ALA A 79 10.10 7.87 -3.14
N TYR A 80 9.45 8.78 -2.42
CA TYR A 80 8.23 8.54 -1.65
C TYR A 80 6.98 8.87 -2.48
N ILE A 81 5.83 8.35 -2.05
CA ILE A 81 4.53 8.86 -2.50
C ILE A 81 4.24 10.15 -1.74
N ASP A 82 4.38 11.28 -2.42
CA ASP A 82 4.11 12.60 -1.88
C ASP A 82 2.81 13.17 -2.48
N CYS A 83 1.87 13.56 -1.62
CA CYS A 83 0.62 14.17 -2.02
C CYS A 83 0.42 15.47 -1.21
N PRO A 84 0.62 16.66 -1.82
CA PRO A 84 0.75 17.91 -1.05
C PRO A 84 -0.53 18.39 -0.37
N ALA A 85 -1.71 17.98 -0.83
CA ALA A 85 -2.99 18.39 -0.25
C ALA A 85 -4.15 17.42 -0.58
N LEU A 86 -5.29 17.62 0.09
CA LEU A 86 -6.54 16.97 -0.29
C LEU A 86 -6.89 17.31 -1.75
N ASP A 87 -7.27 16.28 -2.51
CA ASP A 87 -7.58 16.31 -3.95
C ASP A 87 -6.41 16.69 -4.87
N SER A 88 -5.18 16.78 -4.36
CA SER A 88 -3.99 16.95 -5.21
C SER A 88 -3.53 15.61 -5.79
N LEU A 89 -2.97 15.68 -7.00
CA LEU A 89 -2.20 14.57 -7.57
C LEU A 89 -0.97 14.31 -6.70
N CYS A 90 -0.57 13.04 -6.66
CA CYS A 90 0.62 12.61 -5.96
C CYS A 90 1.80 12.54 -6.94
N THR A 91 2.99 12.89 -6.46
CA THR A 91 4.25 12.88 -7.19
C THR A 91 5.23 11.92 -6.54
N ALA A 92 6.31 11.59 -7.27
CA ALA A 92 7.48 10.96 -6.67
C ALA A 92 8.28 12.07 -5.95
N GLY A 93 8.25 12.08 -4.62
CA GLY A 93 8.80 13.15 -3.79
C GLY A 93 9.92 12.71 -2.86
N GLU A 94 10.55 13.67 -2.19
CA GLU A 94 11.57 13.44 -1.15
C GLU A 94 10.97 13.39 0.26
N ASP A 95 9.74 13.91 0.44
CA ASP A 95 9.10 14.01 1.74
C ASP A 95 8.44 12.67 2.14
N PRO A 96 8.87 12.06 3.25
CA PRO A 96 8.34 10.77 3.67
C PRO A 96 6.91 10.89 4.19
N THR A 97 6.00 10.14 3.59
CA THR A 97 4.65 9.91 4.11
C THR A 97 4.48 8.43 4.40
N SER A 98 4.02 8.11 5.61
CA SER A 98 3.66 6.74 5.98
C SER A 98 2.16 6.50 5.83
N TYR A 99 1.79 5.25 5.56
CA TYR A 99 0.42 4.84 5.27
C TYR A 99 0.03 3.66 6.14
N ARG A 100 -1.16 3.70 6.72
CA ARG A 100 -1.80 2.51 7.30
C ARG A 100 -2.53 1.78 6.19
N LEU A 101 -2.41 0.45 6.17
CA LEU A 101 -3.12 -0.40 5.22
C LEU A 101 -4.37 -0.95 5.87
N GLU A 102 -5.54 -0.62 5.32
CA GLU A 102 -6.83 -1.15 5.76
C GLU A 102 -7.30 -2.21 4.79
N ILE A 103 -7.50 -3.43 5.27
CA ILE A 103 -7.88 -4.55 4.41
C ILE A 103 -9.36 -4.46 4.02
N VAL A 104 -9.63 -4.50 2.72
CA VAL A 104 -10.99 -4.50 2.16
C VAL A 104 -11.40 -5.92 1.77
N ALA A 105 -10.47 -6.66 1.16
CA ALA A 105 -10.63 -8.05 0.73
C ALA A 105 -9.25 -8.73 0.64
N ASP A 106 -9.21 -9.99 0.20
CA ASP A 106 -7.95 -10.71 -0.01
C ASP A 106 -6.99 -9.91 -0.91
N ASN A 107 -5.83 -9.53 -0.37
CA ASN A 107 -4.80 -8.71 -1.00
C ASN A 107 -5.26 -7.34 -1.56
N THR A 108 -6.42 -6.86 -1.11
CA THR A 108 -6.99 -5.57 -1.54
C THR A 108 -7.06 -4.65 -0.35
N TYR A 109 -6.48 -3.47 -0.48
CA TYR A 109 -6.24 -2.54 0.62
C TYR A 109 -6.66 -1.12 0.26
N GLU A 110 -7.08 -0.39 1.27
CA GLU A 110 -7.07 1.07 1.27
C GLU A 110 -5.77 1.54 1.93
N LEU A 111 -5.13 2.56 1.36
CA LEU A 111 -3.92 3.17 1.93
C LEU A 111 -4.29 4.53 2.52
N VAL A 112 -4.18 4.63 3.85
CA VAL A 112 -4.59 5.79 4.63
C VAL A 112 -3.36 6.57 5.09
N ALA A 113 -3.21 7.80 4.61
CA ALA A 113 -2.07 8.66 4.91
C ALA A 113 -2.03 9.04 6.41
N ASN A 114 -0.86 8.85 7.02
CA ASN A 114 -0.61 9.24 8.40
C ASN A 114 -0.77 10.76 8.59
N GLY A 115 -1.18 11.17 9.79
CA GLY A 115 -1.41 12.57 10.16
C GLY A 115 -2.70 13.20 9.61
N THR A 116 -3.19 12.76 8.44
CA THR A 116 -4.40 13.34 7.82
C THR A 116 -5.61 12.41 7.86
N GLY A 117 -5.41 11.09 7.80
CA GLY A 117 -6.51 10.13 7.67
C GLY A 117 -7.18 10.14 6.28
N TYR A 118 -6.58 10.80 5.29
CA TYR A 118 -7.03 10.78 3.90
C TYR A 118 -6.52 9.54 3.17
N PHE A 119 -7.17 9.21 2.06
CA PHE A 119 -6.98 7.98 1.32
C PHE A 119 -6.26 8.25 0.01
N LEU A 120 -5.35 7.36 -0.37
CA LEU A 120 -4.92 7.29 -1.76
C LEU A 120 -6.11 6.89 -2.65
N ARG A 121 -6.19 7.47 -3.85
CA ARG A 121 -7.25 7.18 -4.82
C ARG A 121 -6.74 7.31 -6.25
N LEU A 122 -7.27 6.46 -7.13
CA LEU A 122 -7.13 6.58 -8.57
C LEU A 122 -7.96 7.77 -9.11
N ALA A 123 -7.29 8.72 -9.75
CA ALA A 123 -7.90 9.80 -10.53
C ALA A 123 -8.32 9.32 -11.94
N ASP A 124 -9.21 10.07 -12.59
CA ASP A 124 -9.80 9.68 -13.89
C ASP A 124 -8.79 9.60 -15.05
N ASP A 125 -7.59 10.19 -14.92
CA ASP A 125 -6.50 10.15 -15.90
C ASP A 125 -5.43 9.08 -15.58
N ASN A 126 -5.81 8.06 -14.80
CA ASN A 126 -4.94 6.99 -14.32
C ASN A 126 -3.79 7.47 -13.43
N LYS A 127 -3.94 8.61 -12.77
CA LYS A 127 -2.96 9.12 -11.81
C LYS A 127 -3.36 8.79 -10.38
N LEU A 128 -2.40 8.88 -9.48
CA LEU A 128 -2.66 8.79 -8.05
C LEU A 128 -3.00 10.18 -7.49
N LYS A 129 -3.97 10.24 -6.59
CA LYS A 129 -4.28 11.44 -5.81
C LYS A 129 -4.57 11.11 -4.36
N LEU A 130 -4.53 12.13 -3.50
CA LEU A 130 -5.06 12.06 -2.14
C LEU A 130 -6.52 12.51 -2.12
N ALA A 131 -7.39 11.82 -1.40
CA ALA A 131 -8.82 12.12 -1.35
C ALA A 131 -9.42 11.82 0.02
N GLY A 132 -10.56 12.46 0.33
CA GLY A 132 -11.39 12.05 1.47
C GLY A 132 -12.06 10.71 1.20
N TYR A 133 -12.58 10.05 2.24
CA TYR A 133 -13.23 8.74 2.11
C TYR A 133 -14.31 8.74 1.02
N GLY A 134 -14.28 7.71 0.18
CA GLY A 134 -15.22 7.50 -0.91
C GLY A 134 -15.15 6.04 -1.32
N PRO A 135 -16.16 5.23 -0.95
CA PRO A 135 -16.13 3.80 -1.18
C PRO A 135 -16.22 3.49 -2.67
N GLY A 136 -15.29 2.69 -3.17
CA GLY A 136 -15.29 2.30 -4.57
C GLY A 136 -13.95 1.74 -5.03
N PRO A 137 -13.94 1.08 -6.20
CA PRO A 137 -12.74 0.42 -6.73
C PRO A 137 -11.60 1.39 -7.05
N GLU A 138 -11.86 2.71 -7.12
CA GLU A 138 -10.84 3.74 -7.23
C GLU A 138 -10.01 3.96 -5.96
N GLN A 139 -10.52 3.58 -4.78
CA GLN A 139 -9.80 3.66 -3.50
C GLN A 139 -9.18 2.32 -3.08
N GLU A 140 -9.50 1.25 -3.81
CA GLU A 140 -9.03 -0.10 -3.56
C GLU A 140 -7.77 -0.40 -4.38
N PHE A 141 -6.69 -0.80 -3.70
CA PHE A 141 -5.40 -1.13 -4.30
C PHE A 141 -5.04 -2.60 -4.08
N ILE A 142 -4.48 -3.20 -5.12
CA ILE A 142 -4.03 -4.60 -5.10
C ILE A 142 -2.52 -4.59 -4.93
N LEU A 143 -2.03 -5.16 -3.84
CA LEU A 143 -0.60 -5.25 -3.56
C LEU A 143 -0.09 -6.63 -3.96
N THR A 144 0.80 -6.66 -4.95
CA THR A 144 1.40 -7.91 -5.47
C THR A 144 2.88 -7.92 -5.13
N GLU A 145 3.38 -8.96 -4.46
CA GLU A 145 4.81 -9.10 -4.16
C GLU A 145 5.63 -8.97 -5.46
N ALA A 146 6.64 -8.10 -5.44
CA ALA A 146 7.56 -8.00 -6.55
C ALA A 146 8.48 -9.23 -6.51
N SER A 147 8.45 -10.06 -7.54
CA SER A 147 9.42 -11.16 -7.66
C SER A 147 10.82 -10.58 -7.83
N GLU A 148 11.78 -11.04 -7.02
CA GLU A 148 13.21 -10.80 -7.27
C GLU A 148 13.52 -11.28 -8.70
N ALA A 149 13.98 -10.36 -9.56
CA ALA A 149 14.38 -10.65 -10.94
C ALA A 149 15.79 -11.24 -11.01
#